data_AF-A0A842KZD4-F1
#
_entry.id   AF-A0A842KZD4-F1
#
_cell.length_a   1.000
_cell.length_b   1.000
_cell.length_c   1.000
_cell.angle_alpha   90.00
_cell.angle_beta   90.00
_cell.angle_gamma   90.00
#
_symmetry.space_group_name_H-M   'P 1'
#
loop_
_entity.id
_entity.type
_entity.pdbx_description
1 polymer ?
#
loop_
_entity_poly.entity_id
_entity_poly.type
_entity_poly.pdbx_seq_one_letter_code
_entity_poly.pdbx_strand_id
1 'polypeptide(L)'
;MSYFILLKIIPFFKEKLINLNELLNLVKLSEMTVLEALDPLIKNGYVIERDGMLRFEDDSSIIASILALKLGASLNDVLKVVSWRDFENFAEKVLLEYGYSTFRNFRLKEPRLEVDVLALKKDFGLVVDCKQWKKSITFSKLRSTVLKQVERTKTI
;
A
#
# COMPACT_ATOMS: atom_id res chain seq x y z
N MET A 1 8.92 19.69 -5.72
CA MET A 1 8.72 18.79 -4.58
C MET A 1 9.51 17.51 -4.81
N SER A 2 10.29 17.06 -3.82
CA SER A 2 11.17 15.88 -3.93
C SER A 2 10.48 14.63 -3.41
N TYR A 3 10.48 13.53 -4.16
CA TYR A 3 9.85 12.26 -3.74
C TYR A 3 10.47 11.68 -2.46
N PHE A 4 11.73 12.02 -2.16
CA PHE A 4 12.42 11.59 -0.95
C PHE A 4 11.72 12.02 0.34
N ILE A 5 11.02 13.16 0.32
CA ILE A 5 10.27 13.65 1.49
C ILE A 5 9.05 12.75 1.73
N LEU A 6 8.30 12.42 0.68
CA LEU A 6 7.16 11.50 0.78
C LEU A 6 7.59 10.13 1.29
N LEU A 7 8.70 9.59 0.78
CA LEU A 7 9.24 8.30 1.25
C LEU A 7 9.59 8.31 2.75
N LYS A 8 10.02 9.46 3.30
CA LYS A 8 10.26 9.59 4.74
C LYS A 8 8.97 9.66 5.56
N ILE A 9 7.88 10.17 4.99
CA ILE A 9 6.62 10.39 5.71
C ILE A 9 5.70 9.16 5.66
N ILE A 10 5.64 8.44 4.54
CA ILE A 10 4.78 7.26 4.32
C ILE A 10 4.78 6.27 5.50
N PRO A 11 5.93 5.92 6.14
CA PRO A 11 5.96 4.99 7.27
C PRO A 11 5.08 5.38 8.46
N PHE A 12 4.75 6.67 8.61
CA PHE A 12 3.97 7.19 9.73
C PHE A 12 2.46 7.18 9.48
N PHE A 13 2.01 6.90 8.26
CA PHE A 13 0.57 6.88 7.94
C PHE A 13 -0.19 5.74 8.63
N LYS A 14 0.51 4.70 9.08
CA LYS A 14 -0.04 3.63 9.92
C LYS A 14 -0.54 4.12 11.28
N GLU A 15 -0.01 5.25 11.79
CA GLU A 15 -0.35 5.78 13.11
C GLU A 15 -1.76 6.42 13.15
N LYS A 16 -2.37 6.64 11.97
CA LYS A 16 -3.70 7.26 11.74
C LYS A 16 -3.88 8.69 12.23
N LEU A 17 -3.21 9.08 13.30
CA LEU A 17 -3.20 10.41 13.87
C LEU A 17 -1.82 10.65 14.49
N ILE A 18 -1.19 11.76 14.14
CA ILE A 18 0.11 12.16 14.71
C ILE A 18 0.15 13.68 14.92
N ASN A 19 0.81 14.13 15.98
CA ASN A 19 1.08 15.54 16.14
C ASN A 19 2.10 16.01 15.09
N LEU A 20 1.88 17.18 14.49
CA LEU A 20 2.79 17.72 13.47
C LEU A 20 4.22 17.85 14.01
N ASN A 21 4.41 18.43 15.21
CA ASN A 21 5.75 18.60 15.80
C ASN A 21 6.44 17.26 16.07
N GLU A 22 5.67 16.24 16.47
CA GLU A 22 6.19 14.88 16.62
C GLU A 22 6.70 14.33 15.27
N LEU A 23 5.89 14.45 14.21
CA LEU A 23 6.29 14.04 12.87
C LEU A 23 7.57 14.77 12.42
N LEU A 24 7.64 16.10 12.60
CA LEU A 24 8.82 16.91 12.24
C LEU A 24 10.09 16.40 12.92
N ASN A 25 10.01 16.07 14.22
CA ASN A 25 11.12 15.52 14.99
C ASN A 25 11.55 14.14 14.49
N LEU A 26 10.59 13.29 14.09
CA LEU A 26 10.86 11.94 13.60
C LEU A 26 11.50 11.96 12.20
N VAL A 27 11.00 12.79 11.28
CA VAL A 27 11.53 12.87 9.90
C VAL A 27 12.76 13.77 9.76
N LYS A 28 12.99 14.64 10.75
CA LYS A 28 14.05 15.67 10.79
C LYS A 28 14.00 16.60 9.59
N LEU A 29 12.82 17.18 9.34
CA LEU A 29 12.56 18.13 8.25
C LEU A 29 11.82 19.36 8.80
N SER A 30 11.88 20.49 8.08
CA SER A 30 11.13 21.68 8.45
C SER A 30 9.63 21.50 8.21
N GLU A 31 8.83 22.25 8.97
CA GLU A 31 7.38 22.29 8.82
C GLU A 31 6.96 22.59 7.38
N MET A 32 7.53 23.65 6.79
CA MET A 32 7.30 24.03 5.40
C MET A 32 7.56 22.86 4.44
N THR A 33 8.65 22.11 4.61
CA THR A 33 8.99 20.98 3.74
C THR A 33 7.96 19.85 3.85
N VAL A 34 7.49 19.55 5.07
CA VAL A 34 6.51 18.48 5.31
C VAL A 34 5.13 18.88 4.82
N LEU A 35 4.68 20.10 5.12
CA LEU A 35 3.38 20.60 4.68
C LEU A 35 3.33 20.75 3.16
N GLU A 36 4.40 21.24 2.52
CA GLU A 36 4.48 21.25 1.05
C GLU A 36 4.35 19.83 0.48
N ALA A 37 5.05 18.85 1.06
CA ALA A 37 4.96 17.47 0.59
C ALA A 37 3.57 16.84 0.79
N LEU A 38 2.87 17.22 1.87
CA LEU A 38 1.53 16.73 2.19
C LEU A 38 0.41 17.54 1.50
N ASP A 39 0.68 18.74 0.98
CA ASP A 39 -0.31 19.63 0.38
C ASP A 39 -1.23 18.95 -0.65
N PRO A 40 -0.73 18.11 -1.59
CA PRO A 40 -1.61 17.40 -2.52
C PRO A 40 -2.54 16.41 -1.82
N LEU A 41 -2.10 15.77 -0.74
CA LEU A 41 -2.93 14.85 0.02
C LEU A 41 -3.95 15.60 0.88
N ILE A 42 -3.56 16.76 1.43
CA ILE A 42 -4.46 17.62 2.22
C ILE A 42 -5.58 18.17 1.33
N LYS A 43 -5.24 18.72 0.17
CA LYS A 43 -6.21 19.27 -0.80
C LYS A 43 -7.22 18.25 -1.31
N ASN A 44 -6.84 16.98 -1.37
CA ASN A 44 -7.71 15.89 -1.83
C ASN A 44 -8.35 15.10 -0.68
N GLY A 45 -8.22 15.57 0.56
CA GLY A 45 -8.88 14.97 1.73
C GLY A 45 -8.29 13.64 2.20
N TYR A 46 -7.10 13.27 1.73
CA TYR A 46 -6.40 12.08 2.22
C TYR A 46 -5.65 12.35 3.53
N VAL A 47 -5.28 13.59 3.79
CA VAL A 47 -4.72 14.03 5.07
C VAL A 47 -5.56 15.20 5.58
N ILE A 48 -5.94 15.17 6.85
CA ILE A 48 -6.66 16.28 7.50
C ILE A 48 -5.69 16.88 8.51
N GLU A 49 -5.27 18.12 8.26
CA GLU A 49 -4.52 18.93 9.22
C GLU A 49 -5.51 19.80 10.01
N ARG A 50 -5.46 19.71 11.34
CA ARG A 50 -6.28 20.53 12.22
C ARG A 50 -5.62 20.66 13.59
N ASP A 51 -5.50 21.90 14.07
CA ASP A 51 -5.00 22.22 15.41
C ASP A 51 -3.61 21.59 15.70
N GLY A 52 -2.75 21.52 14.68
CA GLY A 52 -1.41 20.92 14.78
C GLY A 52 -1.40 19.38 14.82
N MET A 53 -2.53 18.74 14.51
CA MET A 53 -2.66 17.29 14.35
C MET A 53 -2.84 16.94 12.88
N LEU A 54 -2.20 15.86 12.44
CA LEU A 54 -2.36 15.25 11.13
C LEU A 54 -3.12 13.93 11.26
N ARG A 55 -4.33 13.87 10.72
CA ARG A 55 -5.11 12.64 10.58
C ARG A 55 -4.91 12.07 9.18
N PHE A 56 -4.57 10.78 9.11
CA PHE A 56 -4.31 10.05 7.86
C PHE A 56 -5.48 9.11 7.55
N GLU A 57 -6.12 9.32 6.41
CA GLU A 57 -7.16 8.42 5.91
C GLU A 57 -6.55 7.07 5.47
N ASP A 58 -7.39 6.05 5.30
CA ASP A 58 -7.00 4.69 4.88
C ASP A 58 -6.21 4.65 3.57
N ASP A 59 -6.38 5.67 2.75
CA ASP A 59 -5.83 5.78 1.40
C ASP A 59 -4.52 6.57 1.34
N SER A 60 -4.17 7.28 2.42
CA SER A 60 -3.01 8.18 2.47
C SER A 60 -1.73 7.51 1.99
N SER A 61 -1.45 6.29 2.47
CA SER A 61 -0.21 5.54 2.20
C SER A 61 -0.08 5.24 0.72
N ILE A 62 -1.20 4.85 0.11
CA ILE A 62 -1.29 4.52 -1.30
C ILE A 62 -1.15 5.77 -2.16
N ILE A 63 -1.87 6.84 -1.83
CA ILE A 63 -1.84 8.07 -2.62
C ILE A 63 -0.47 8.75 -2.55
N ALA A 64 0.16 8.81 -1.37
CA ALA A 64 1.54 9.29 -1.24
C ALA A 64 2.53 8.42 -2.01
N SER A 65 2.34 7.09 -2.02
CA SER A 65 3.17 6.16 -2.78
C SER A 65 3.07 6.40 -4.28
N ILE A 66 1.85 6.55 -4.81
CA ILE A 66 1.61 6.88 -6.22
C ILE A 66 2.22 8.23 -6.57
N LEU A 67 2.07 9.23 -5.70
CA LEU A 67 2.68 10.54 -5.90
C LEU A 67 4.20 10.46 -5.93
N ALA A 68 4.82 9.69 -5.03
CA ALA A 68 6.26 9.47 -5.02
C ALA A 68 6.74 8.82 -6.34
N LEU A 69 6.02 7.81 -6.86
CA LEU A 69 6.32 7.19 -8.17
C LEU A 69 6.23 8.21 -9.31
N LYS A 70 5.16 9.03 -9.34
CA LYS A 70 4.98 10.09 -10.35
C LYS A 70 6.10 11.14 -10.30
N LEU A 71 6.67 11.37 -9.12
CA LEU A 71 7.80 12.28 -8.90
C LEU A 71 9.17 11.63 -9.16
N GLY A 72 9.22 10.37 -9.62
CA GLY A 72 10.45 9.68 -10.03
C GLY A 72 11.03 8.70 -9.00
N ALA A 73 10.31 8.39 -7.90
CA ALA A 73 10.72 7.31 -7.02
C ALA A 73 10.71 5.97 -7.76
N SER A 74 11.69 5.11 -7.48
CA SER A 74 11.63 3.74 -7.99
C SER A 74 10.54 2.95 -7.26
N LEU A 75 9.93 1.98 -7.96
CA LEU A 75 9.00 1.05 -7.33
C LEU A 75 9.63 0.36 -6.11
N ASN A 76 10.91 0.01 -6.20
CA ASN A 76 11.64 -0.63 -5.11
C ASN A 76 11.76 0.26 -3.86
N ASP A 77 11.91 1.59 -4.02
CA ASP A 77 12.02 2.51 -2.88
C ASP A 77 10.68 2.71 -2.19
N VAL A 78 9.59 2.82 -2.95
CA VAL A 78 8.23 2.86 -2.42
C VAL A 78 7.90 1.57 -1.68
N LEU A 79 8.21 0.42 -2.28
CA LEU A 79 7.97 -0.88 -1.64
C LEU A 79 8.80 -1.10 -0.36
N LYS A 80 9.84 -0.31 -0.06
CA LYS A 80 10.56 -0.41 1.22
C LYS A 80 9.83 0.28 2.37
N VAL A 81 9.00 1.29 2.07
CA VAL A 81 8.38 2.17 3.08
C VAL A 81 6.90 1.87 3.30
N VAL A 82 6.26 1.20 2.35
CA VAL A 82 4.85 0.78 2.43
C VAL A 82 4.74 -0.52 3.24
N SER A 83 3.72 -0.58 4.12
CA SER A 83 3.45 -1.80 4.89
C SER A 83 2.83 -2.89 4.03
N TRP A 84 2.91 -4.14 4.49
CA TRP A 84 2.27 -5.26 3.80
C TRP A 84 0.76 -5.05 3.59
N ARG A 85 0.09 -4.58 4.63
CA ARG A 85 -1.36 -4.31 4.62
C ARG A 85 -1.72 -3.19 3.64
N ASP A 86 -0.87 -2.17 3.52
CA ASP A 86 -1.08 -1.09 2.56
C ASP A 86 -0.92 -1.59 1.13
N PHE A 87 -0.02 -2.54 0.88
CA PHE A 87 0.16 -3.16 -0.43
C PHE A 87 -1.05 -4.03 -0.83
N GLU A 88 -1.61 -4.80 0.11
CA GLU A 88 -2.87 -5.54 -0.12
C GLU A 88 -4.04 -4.59 -0.39
N ASN A 89 -4.15 -3.51 0.39
CA ASN A 89 -5.15 -2.46 0.19
C ASN A 89 -4.97 -1.76 -1.18
N PHE A 90 -3.73 -1.57 -1.62
CA PHE A 90 -3.43 -1.02 -2.94
C PHE A 90 -3.92 -1.93 -4.06
N ALA A 91 -3.55 -3.21 -4.00
CA ALA A 91 -3.98 -4.19 -5.00
C ALA A 91 -5.51 -4.28 -5.07
N GLU A 92 -6.18 -4.29 -3.90
CA GLU A 92 -7.63 -4.26 -3.81
C GLU A 92 -8.23 -3.04 -4.52
N LYS A 93 -7.76 -1.83 -4.19
CA LYS A 93 -8.31 -0.59 -4.77
C LYS A 93 -8.11 -0.50 -6.27
N VAL A 94 -6.95 -0.91 -6.76
CA VAL A 94 -6.72 -0.99 -8.21
C VAL A 94 -7.77 -1.91 -8.85
N LEU A 95 -8.08 -3.05 -8.23
CA LEU A 95 -9.10 -3.98 -8.77
C LEU A 95 -10.51 -3.38 -8.69
N LEU A 96 -10.86 -2.73 -7.58
CA LEU A 96 -12.15 -2.03 -7.41
C LEU A 96 -12.34 -0.94 -8.48
N GLU A 97 -11.34 -0.10 -8.71
CA GLU A 97 -11.36 0.97 -9.74
C GLU A 97 -11.52 0.40 -11.16
N TYR A 98 -10.98 -0.80 -11.42
CA TYR A 98 -11.19 -1.50 -12.68
C TYR A 98 -12.53 -2.27 -12.74
N GLY A 99 -13.41 -2.09 -11.77
CA GLY A 99 -14.77 -2.63 -11.73
C GLY A 99 -14.86 -4.10 -11.30
N TYR A 100 -13.90 -4.58 -10.51
CA TYR A 100 -14.03 -5.86 -9.81
C TYR A 100 -14.75 -5.68 -8.48
N SER A 101 -15.42 -6.74 -8.02
CA SER A 101 -15.77 -6.90 -6.60
C SER A 101 -14.63 -7.62 -5.90
N THR A 102 -14.15 -7.12 -4.76
CA THR A 102 -12.97 -7.66 -4.08
C THR A 102 -13.29 -8.21 -2.70
N PHE A 103 -12.55 -9.24 -2.29
CA PHE A 103 -12.55 -9.82 -0.95
C PHE A 103 -11.10 -9.95 -0.47
N ARG A 104 -10.73 -9.21 0.56
CA ARG A 104 -9.43 -9.35 1.23
C ARG A 104 -9.42 -10.49 2.25
N ASN A 105 -8.25 -11.09 2.44
CA ASN A 105 -8.04 -12.22 3.37
C ASN A 105 -9.09 -13.33 3.13
N PHE A 106 -9.34 -13.66 1.86
CA PHE A 106 -10.36 -14.63 1.49
C PHE A 106 -9.92 -16.03 1.94
N ARG A 107 -10.80 -16.71 2.66
CA ARG A 107 -10.53 -18.02 3.27
C ARG A 107 -11.57 -19.04 2.85
N LEU A 108 -11.10 -20.16 2.29
CA LEU A 108 -11.90 -21.37 2.17
C LEU A 108 -11.61 -22.27 3.36
N LYS A 109 -12.65 -22.89 3.91
CA LYS A 109 -12.53 -23.82 5.04
C LYS A 109 -12.10 -25.22 4.59
N GLU A 110 -12.64 -25.69 3.47
CA GLU A 110 -12.40 -27.04 2.95
C GLU A 110 -12.29 -27.01 1.40
N PRO A 111 -11.11 -27.26 0.82
CA PRO A 111 -9.82 -27.37 1.51
C PRO A 111 -9.42 -26.04 2.15
N ARG A 112 -8.65 -26.11 3.23
CA ARG A 112 -8.23 -24.92 3.98
C ARG A 112 -7.19 -24.13 3.18
N LEU A 113 -7.57 -22.97 2.64
CA LEU A 113 -6.64 -22.04 1.98
C LEU A 113 -7.01 -20.59 2.28
N GLU A 114 -6.01 -19.72 2.12
CA GLU A 114 -6.14 -18.27 2.23
C GLU A 114 -5.45 -17.62 1.04
N VAL A 115 -6.07 -16.56 0.51
CA VAL A 115 -5.51 -15.71 -0.54
C VAL A 115 -5.73 -14.25 -0.14
N ASP A 116 -4.72 -13.42 -0.41
CA ASP A 116 -4.70 -12.04 0.10
C ASP A 116 -5.82 -11.20 -0.51
N VAL A 117 -6.07 -11.33 -1.82
CA VAL A 117 -7.19 -10.68 -2.53
C VAL A 117 -7.82 -11.65 -3.53
N LEU A 118 -9.13 -11.87 -3.40
CA LEU A 118 -9.96 -12.46 -4.45
C LEU A 118 -10.72 -11.32 -5.14
N ALA A 119 -10.63 -11.23 -6.47
CA ALA A 119 -11.34 -10.21 -7.24
C ALA A 119 -12.18 -10.84 -8.35
N LEU A 120 -13.46 -10.52 -8.40
CA LEU A 120 -14.43 -11.10 -9.33
C LEU A 120 -15.03 -10.03 -10.23
N LYS A 121 -15.13 -10.30 -11.53
CA LYS A 121 -15.78 -9.42 -12.50
C LYS A 121 -16.44 -10.26 -13.59
N LYS A 122 -17.77 -10.29 -13.60
CA LYS A 122 -18.57 -11.15 -14.50
C LYS A 122 -18.07 -12.60 -14.42
N ASP A 123 -17.64 -13.17 -15.54
CA ASP A 123 -17.20 -14.56 -15.67
C ASP A 123 -15.68 -14.71 -15.47
N PHE A 124 -15.01 -13.67 -14.94
CA PHE A 124 -13.57 -13.66 -14.71
C PHE A 124 -13.24 -13.43 -13.23
N GLY A 125 -12.30 -14.23 -12.72
CA GLY A 125 -11.82 -14.15 -11.35
C GLY A 125 -10.30 -14.05 -11.30
N LEU A 126 -9.79 -13.22 -10.40
CA LEU A 126 -8.38 -13.07 -10.09
C LEU A 126 -8.13 -13.50 -8.64
N VAL A 127 -7.19 -14.42 -8.47
CA VAL A 127 -6.71 -14.88 -7.17
C VAL A 127 -5.32 -14.32 -6.96
N VAL A 128 -5.21 -13.30 -6.13
CA VAL A 128 -3.99 -12.50 -5.96
C VAL A 128 -3.38 -12.78 -4.59
N ASP A 129 -2.11 -13.17 -4.60
CA ASP A 129 -1.28 -13.35 -3.42
C ASP A 129 -0.25 -12.21 -3.44
N CYS A 130 -0.41 -11.24 -2.56
CA CYS A 130 0.51 -10.12 -2.41
C CYS A 130 1.82 -10.70 -1.83
N LYS A 131 2.96 -10.43 -2.46
CA LYS A 131 4.26 -10.93 -1.97
C LYS A 131 5.34 -9.86 -2.05
N GLN A 132 5.54 -9.15 -0.94
CA GLN A 132 6.68 -8.26 -0.68
C GLN A 132 7.90 -9.07 -0.21
N TRP A 133 8.79 -9.41 -1.14
CA TRP A 133 10.03 -10.13 -0.83
C TRP A 133 11.08 -9.18 -0.24
N LYS A 134 11.31 -9.24 1.08
CA LYS A 134 12.32 -8.41 1.77
C LYS A 134 13.77 -8.76 1.39
N LYS A 135 14.00 -9.93 0.78
CA LYS A 135 15.30 -10.40 0.31
C LYS A 135 15.13 -10.98 -1.08
N SER A 136 16.24 -11.05 -1.84
CA SER A 136 16.25 -11.77 -3.12
C SER A 136 15.78 -13.20 -2.92
N ILE A 137 14.78 -13.60 -3.72
CA ILE A 137 14.27 -14.96 -3.76
C ILE A 137 15.07 -15.75 -4.79
N THR A 138 15.42 -16.98 -4.48
CA THR A 138 16.03 -17.88 -5.46
C THR A 138 15.00 -18.30 -6.50
N PHE A 139 15.44 -18.57 -7.73
CA PHE A 139 14.56 -19.01 -8.80
C PHE A 139 13.75 -20.27 -8.44
N SER A 140 14.38 -21.24 -7.77
CA SER A 140 13.71 -22.47 -7.32
C SER A 140 12.56 -22.19 -6.33
N LYS A 141 12.77 -21.26 -5.38
CA LYS A 141 11.75 -20.90 -4.40
C LYS A 141 10.63 -20.09 -5.04
N LEU A 142 10.97 -19.17 -5.95
CA LEU A 142 9.98 -18.44 -6.75
C LEU A 142 9.10 -19.41 -7.55
N ARG A 143 9.72 -20.36 -8.27
CA ARG A 143 9.00 -21.39 -9.03
C ARG A 143 8.06 -22.19 -8.13
N SER A 144 8.53 -22.64 -6.97
CA SER A 144 7.68 -23.37 -6.02
C SER A 144 6.50 -22.52 -5.52
N THR A 145 6.72 -21.25 -5.21
CA THR A 145 5.65 -20.33 -4.80
C THR A 145 4.61 -20.12 -5.90
N VAL A 146 5.05 -19.93 -7.15
CA VAL A 146 4.16 -19.78 -8.31
C VAL A 146 3.33 -21.05 -8.53
N LEU A 147 3.95 -22.23 -8.49
CA LEU A 147 3.21 -23.50 -8.64
C LEU A 147 2.15 -23.68 -7.55
N LYS A 148 2.46 -23.36 -6.29
CA LYS A 148 1.47 -23.38 -5.20
C LYS A 148 0.36 -22.35 -5.39
N GLN A 149 0.64 -21.21 -6.02
CA GLN A 149 -0.39 -20.23 -6.34
C GLN A 149 -1.33 -20.76 -7.43
N VAL A 150 -0.79 -21.38 -8.48
CA VAL A 150 -1.59 -22.02 -9.55
C VAL A 150 -2.54 -23.07 -8.98
N GLU A 151 -2.07 -23.94 -8.09
CA GLU A 151 -2.93 -24.96 -7.45
C GLU A 151 -4.02 -24.34 -6.55
N ARG A 152 -3.70 -23.26 -5.81
CA ARG A 152 -4.69 -22.51 -5.03
C ARG A 152 -5.77 -21.90 -5.93
N THR A 153 -5.37 -21.30 -7.05
CA THR A 153 -6.30 -20.71 -8.02
C THR A 153 -7.23 -21.74 -8.65
N LYS A 154 -6.77 -22.97 -8.92
CA LYS A 154 -7.63 -24.04 -9.46
C LYS A 154 -8.72 -24.52 -8.49
N THR A 155 -8.55 -24.23 -7.20
CA THR A 155 -9.44 -24.69 -6.14
C THR A 155 -10.57 -23.71 -5.85
N ILE A 156 -10.35 -22.43 -6.17
CA ILE A 156 -11.30 -21.32 -5.99
C ILE A 156 -12.13 -21.20 -7.28
#